data_AF-A0A174JHB8-F1
#
_entry.id   AF-A0A174JHB8-F1
#
_cell.length_a   1.000
_cell.length_b   1.000
_cell.length_c   1.000
_cell.angle_alpha   90.00
_cell.angle_beta   90.00
_cell.angle_gamma   90.00
#
_symmetry.space_group_name_H-M   'P 1'
#
loop_
_entity.id
_entity.type
_entity.pdbx_description
1 polymer ?
#
loop_
_entity_poly.entity_id
_entity_poly.type
_entity_poly.pdbx_seq_one_letter_code
_entity_poly.pdbx_strand_id
1 'polypeptide(L)'
;MEKEINEINDYLNITCSNNPVEIQERISVIMVYLNRSGEMLADAKKLLRKKKSTEISNTIIAIAKEQCLSAKVQNALLDSIAEDESYLVDRLDRLNAACTHQLDALRTLLSYEKEAMRLNKTGY
;
A
#
# COMPACT_ATOMS: atom_id res chain seq x y z
N MET A 1 8.20 10.50 -1.81
CA MET A 1 7.16 9.46 -1.92
C MET A 1 7.61 8.36 -2.87
N GLU A 2 7.78 8.60 -4.17
CA GLU A 2 8.13 7.54 -5.14
C GLU A 2 9.38 6.71 -4.76
N LYS A 3 10.47 7.38 -4.36
CA LYS A 3 11.69 6.70 -3.91
C LYS A 3 11.43 5.72 -2.76
N GLU A 4 10.64 6.14 -1.78
CA GLU A 4 10.32 5.35 -0.60
C GLU A 4 9.37 4.19 -0.91
N ILE A 5 8.41 4.39 -1.82
CA ILE A 5 7.55 3.30 -2.32
C ILE A 5 8.41 2.21 -2.96
N ASN A 6 9.39 2.59 -3.78
CA ASN A 6 10.33 1.64 -4.40
C ASN A 6 11.21 0.96 -3.35
N GLU A 7 11.77 1.69 -2.40
CA GLU A 7 12.58 1.12 -1.31
C GLU A 7 11.81 0.05 -0.52
N ILE A 8 10.56 0.33 -0.14
CA ILE A 8 9.71 -0.65 0.57
C ILE A 8 9.39 -1.83 -0.34
N ASN A 9 8.98 -1.59 -1.58
CA ASN A 9 8.62 -2.64 -2.53
C ASN A 9 9.80 -3.58 -2.79
N ASP A 10 10.99 -3.03 -2.99
CA ASP A 10 12.22 -3.80 -3.22
C ASP A 10 12.53 -4.67 -2.00
N TYR A 11 12.42 -4.11 -0.79
CA TYR A 11 12.62 -4.87 0.44
C TYR A 11 11.63 -6.03 0.59
N LEU A 12 10.34 -5.80 0.32
CA LEU A 12 9.31 -6.84 0.41
C LEU A 12 9.51 -7.97 -0.62
N ASN A 13 10.22 -7.71 -1.72
CA ASN A 13 10.55 -8.71 -2.76
C ASN A 13 11.81 -9.54 -2.46
N ILE A 14 12.51 -9.27 -1.35
CA ILE A 14 13.66 -10.08 -0.91
C ILE A 14 13.16 -11.33 -0.18
N THR A 15 13.73 -12.52 -0.42
CA THR A 15 13.40 -13.73 0.35
C THR A 15 13.93 -13.66 1.79
N CYS A 16 13.19 -14.19 2.75
CA CYS A 16 13.62 -14.34 4.15
C CYS A 16 14.03 -15.80 4.39
N SER A 17 15.13 -16.05 5.10
CA SER A 17 15.44 -17.40 5.58
C SER A 17 14.58 -17.80 6.79
N ASN A 18 14.68 -19.06 7.21
CA ASN A 18 14.03 -19.56 8.42
C ASN A 18 14.79 -19.22 9.72
N ASN A 19 15.87 -18.44 9.65
CA ASN A 19 16.61 -18.04 10.85
C ASN A 19 15.72 -17.15 11.76
N PRO A 20 15.45 -17.55 13.01
CA PRO A 20 14.62 -16.78 13.93
C PRO A 20 15.10 -15.34 14.19
N VAL A 21 16.40 -15.08 14.10
CA VAL A 21 16.99 -13.74 14.27
C VAL A 21 16.65 -12.87 13.07
N GLU A 22 16.86 -13.37 11.85
CA GLU A 22 16.52 -12.67 10.61
C GLU A 22 15.01 -12.39 10.52
N ILE A 23 14.17 -13.36 10.92
CA ILE A 23 12.72 -13.19 10.96
C ILE A 23 12.34 -12.04 11.93
N GLN A 24 12.98 -11.95 13.09
CA GLN A 24 12.73 -10.87 14.05
C GLN A 24 13.13 -9.50 13.49
N GLU A 25 14.33 -9.40 12.91
CA GLU A 25 14.81 -8.17 12.28
C GLU A 25 13.86 -7.72 11.16
N ARG A 26 13.43 -8.67 10.33
CA ARG A 26 12.49 -8.40 9.24
C ARG A 26 11.11 -7.96 9.74
N ILE A 27 10.60 -8.55 10.82
CA ILE A 27 9.37 -8.10 11.49
C ILE A 27 9.51 -6.63 11.92
N SER A 28 10.63 -6.28 12.57
CA SER A 28 10.86 -4.89 13.02
C SER A 28 10.89 -3.90 11.86
N VAL A 29 11.52 -4.25 10.74
CA VAL A 29 11.56 -3.41 9.54
C VAL A 29 10.17 -3.26 8.90
N ILE A 30 9.45 -4.37 8.71
CA ILE A 30 8.12 -4.35 8.08
C ILE A 30 7.11 -3.57 8.92
N MET A 31 7.21 -3.59 10.25
CA MET A 31 6.35 -2.76 11.12
C MET A 31 6.51 -1.26 10.83
N VAL A 32 7.75 -0.80 10.63
CA VAL A 32 8.02 0.61 10.26
C VAL A 32 7.46 0.91 8.87
N TYR A 33 7.67 0.02 7.91
CA TYR A 33 7.15 0.18 6.56
C TYR A 33 5.63 0.16 6.48
N LEU A 34 4.97 -0.67 7.30
CA LEU A 34 3.51 -0.70 7.39
C LEU A 34 2.95 0.66 7.82
N ASN A 35 3.55 1.29 8.84
CA ASN A 35 3.12 2.62 9.27
C ASN A 35 3.36 3.67 8.17
N ARG A 36 4.56 3.67 7.58
CA ARG A 36 4.93 4.62 6.52
C ARG A 36 4.07 4.46 5.26
N SER A 37 3.78 3.24 4.83
CA SER A 37 2.89 2.97 3.71
C SER A 37 1.45 3.40 4.01
N GLY A 38 0.99 3.24 5.25
CA GLY A 38 -0.31 3.71 5.71
C GLY A 38 -0.45 5.23 5.64
N GLU A 39 0.56 5.97 6.10
CA GLU A 39 0.61 7.44 6.00
C GLU A 39 0.64 7.89 4.53
N MET A 40 1.51 7.31 3.70
CA MET A 40 1.57 7.62 2.27
C MET A 40 0.23 7.33 1.57
N LEU A 41 -0.45 6.23 1.91
CA LEU A 41 -1.77 5.90 1.37
C LEU A 41 -2.82 6.94 1.75
N ALA A 42 -2.79 7.45 2.98
CA ALA A 42 -3.68 8.52 3.42
C ALA A 42 -3.43 9.81 2.62
N ASP A 43 -2.16 10.15 2.40
CA ASP A 43 -1.77 11.31 1.59
C ASP A 43 -2.17 11.15 0.12
N ALA A 44 -1.98 9.98 -0.47
CA ALA A 44 -2.43 9.69 -1.84
C ALA A 44 -3.95 9.80 -1.98
N LYS A 45 -4.72 9.26 -1.02
CA LYS A 45 -6.18 9.40 -0.99
C LYS A 45 -6.60 10.86 -0.86
N LYS A 46 -5.87 11.67 -0.10
CA LYS A 46 -6.09 13.12 0.01
C LYS A 46 -5.77 13.84 -1.30
N LEU A 47 -4.67 13.49 -1.96
CA LEU A 47 -4.26 14.05 -3.25
C LEU A 47 -5.31 13.76 -4.34
N LEU A 48 -5.77 12.52 -4.45
CA LEU A 48 -6.81 12.11 -5.38
C LEU A 48 -8.10 12.94 -5.17
N ARG A 49 -8.55 13.08 -3.92
CA ARG A 49 -9.74 13.89 -3.60
C ARG A 49 -9.55 15.35 -3.99
N LYS A 50 -8.36 15.92 -3.74
CA LYS A 50 -8.03 17.29 -4.13
C LYS A 50 -8.06 17.47 -5.65
N LYS A 51 -7.41 16.55 -6.39
CA LYS A 51 -7.41 16.55 -7.86
C LYS A 51 -8.83 16.51 -8.41
N LYS A 52 -9.64 15.53 -7.98
CA LYS A 52 -11.05 15.43 -8.38
C LYS A 52 -11.82 16.71 -8.05
N SER A 53 -11.65 17.30 -6.87
CA SER A 53 -12.33 18.55 -6.50
C SER A 53 -11.92 19.75 -7.36
N THR A 54 -10.62 19.89 -7.70
CA THR A 54 -10.12 20.96 -8.57
C THR A 54 -10.66 20.78 -9.99
N GLU A 55 -10.62 19.56 -10.52
CA GLU A 55 -11.11 19.27 -11.86
C GLU A 55 -12.63 19.42 -11.94
N ILE A 56 -13.41 18.93 -10.97
CA ILE A 56 -14.85 19.21 -10.88
C ILE A 56 -15.12 20.71 -10.99
N SER A 57 -14.34 21.55 -10.30
CA SER A 57 -14.53 23.00 -10.33
C SER A 57 -14.26 23.59 -11.72
N ASN A 58 -13.21 23.12 -12.40
CA ASN A 58 -12.84 23.58 -13.75
C ASN A 58 -13.80 23.04 -14.83
N THR A 59 -14.13 21.75 -14.74
CA THR A 59 -14.96 21.01 -15.70
C THR A 59 -16.43 21.36 -15.55
N ILE A 60 -16.96 21.63 -14.35
CA ILE A 60 -18.33 22.17 -14.19
C ILE A 60 -18.45 23.52 -14.90
N ILE A 61 -17.45 24.41 -14.79
CA ILE A 61 -17.50 25.72 -15.47
C ILE A 61 -17.51 25.55 -17.00
N ALA A 62 -16.83 24.54 -17.53
CA ALA A 62 -16.81 24.26 -18.97
C ALA A 62 -18.07 23.51 -19.46
N ILE A 63 -18.50 22.45 -18.76
CA ILE A 63 -19.67 21.63 -19.10
C ILE A 63 -20.98 22.40 -18.87
N ALA A 64 -21.09 23.21 -17.81
CA ALA A 64 -22.25 24.07 -17.57
C ALA A 64 -22.40 25.15 -18.65
N LYS A 65 -21.31 25.50 -19.36
CA LYS A 65 -21.36 26.41 -20.50
C LYS A 65 -21.71 25.73 -21.83
N GLU A 66 -21.46 24.43 -22.00
CA GLU A 66 -21.51 23.78 -23.33
C GLU A 66 -22.57 22.68 -23.57
N GLN A 67 -23.03 21.86 -22.59
CA GLN A 67 -24.27 21.04 -22.60
C GLN A 67 -24.27 19.79 -21.68
N CYS A 68 -25.49 19.44 -21.22
CA CYS A 68 -26.17 18.14 -20.95
C CYS A 68 -25.44 16.78 -20.89
N LEU A 69 -24.18 16.68 -20.44
CA LEU A 69 -23.57 15.35 -20.20
C LEU A 69 -24.22 14.64 -19.01
N SER A 70 -24.50 13.34 -19.14
CA SER A 70 -25.00 12.53 -18.01
C SER A 70 -23.96 12.44 -16.89
N ALA A 71 -24.40 12.34 -15.64
CA ALA A 71 -23.52 12.21 -14.47
C ALA A 71 -22.51 11.04 -14.60
N LYS A 72 -22.89 9.96 -15.29
CA LYS A 72 -22.00 8.82 -15.53
C LYS A 72 -20.83 9.19 -16.44
N VAL A 73 -21.08 9.93 -17.52
CA VAL A 73 -20.02 10.36 -18.44
C VAL A 73 -19.13 11.40 -17.77
N GLN A 74 -19.71 12.31 -16.98
CA GLN A 74 -18.94 13.27 -16.20
C GLN A 74 -17.97 12.58 -15.23
N ASN A 75 -18.43 11.57 -14.48
CA ASN A 75 -17.57 10.80 -13.57
C ASN A 75 -16.47 10.02 -14.31
N ALA A 76 -16.79 9.40 -15.46
CA ALA A 76 -15.79 8.68 -16.25
C ALA A 76 -14.66 9.60 -16.76
N LEU A 77 -15.01 10.81 -17.19
CA LEU A 77 -14.02 11.83 -17.57
C LEU A 77 -13.19 12.27 -16.36
N LEU A 78 -13.83 12.46 -15.22
CA LEU A 78 -13.16 12.87 -13.99
C LEU A 78 -12.18 11.81 -13.47
N ASP A 79 -12.57 10.54 -13.56
CA ASP A 79 -11.72 9.40 -13.22
C ASP A 79 -10.55 9.29 -14.19
N SER A 80 -10.77 9.54 -15.49
CA SER A 80 -9.69 9.58 -16.50
C SER A 80 -8.69 10.71 -16.25
N ILE A 81 -9.13 11.89 -15.78
CA ILE A 81 -8.22 13.00 -15.48
C ILE A 81 -7.39 12.72 -14.21
N ALA A 82 -7.93 11.94 -13.28
CA ALA A 82 -7.29 11.60 -12.02
C ALA A 82 -6.68 10.19 -12.02
N GLU A 83 -6.29 9.70 -13.20
CA GLU A 83 -5.74 8.36 -13.41
C GLU A 83 -4.46 8.14 -12.60
N ASP A 84 -3.51 9.09 -12.66
CA ASP A 84 -2.23 9.00 -11.96
C ASP A 84 -2.41 8.94 -10.44
N GLU A 85 -3.26 9.81 -9.88
CA GLU A 85 -3.54 9.80 -8.44
C GLU A 85 -4.30 8.53 -8.02
N SER A 86 -5.18 8.00 -8.87
CA SER A 86 -5.89 6.75 -8.62
C SER A 86 -4.92 5.57 -8.62
N TYR A 87 -4.02 5.50 -9.60
CA TYR A 87 -2.96 4.50 -9.68
C TYR A 87 -2.05 4.55 -8.45
N LEU A 88 -1.67 5.74 -8.00
CA LEU A 88 -0.85 5.91 -6.79
C LEU A 88 -1.56 5.36 -5.54
N VAL A 89 -2.85 5.61 -5.39
CA VAL A 89 -3.66 5.04 -4.30
C VAL A 89 -3.66 3.52 -4.36
N ASP A 90 -3.95 2.94 -5.53
CA ASP A 90 -4.02 1.49 -5.69
C ASP A 90 -2.67 0.82 -5.40
N ARG A 91 -1.57 1.45 -5.85
CA ARG A 91 -0.21 0.96 -5.60
C ARG A 91 0.12 0.96 -4.11
N LEU A 92 -0.18 2.05 -3.40
CA LEU A 92 0.06 2.16 -1.97
C LEU A 92 -0.85 1.24 -1.14
N ASP A 93 -2.09 1.01 -1.58
CA ASP A 93 -3.03 0.09 -0.95
C ASP A 93 -2.50 -1.34 -1.00
N ARG A 94 -2.03 -1.77 -2.19
CA ARG A 94 -1.39 -3.08 -2.38
C ARG A 94 -0.11 -3.22 -1.56
N LEU A 95 0.74 -2.18 -1.53
CA LEU A 95 1.98 -2.19 -0.78
C LEU A 95 1.73 -2.32 0.73
N ASN A 96 0.76 -1.57 1.25
CA ASN A 96 0.36 -1.62 2.66
C ASN A 96 -0.25 -2.98 3.04
N ALA A 97 -1.07 -3.56 2.16
CA ALA A 97 -1.60 -4.91 2.33
C ALA A 97 -0.48 -5.96 2.33
N ALA A 98 0.50 -5.85 1.44
CA ALA A 98 1.66 -6.74 1.39
C ALA A 98 2.46 -6.70 2.70
N CYS A 99 2.72 -5.50 3.27
CA CYS A 99 3.34 -5.37 4.59
C CYS A 99 2.55 -6.13 5.66
N THR A 100 1.22 -5.97 5.69
CA THR A 100 0.34 -6.63 6.67
C THR A 100 0.43 -8.15 6.56
N HIS A 101 0.25 -8.68 5.34
CA HIS A 101 0.25 -10.13 5.12
C HIS A 101 1.63 -10.77 5.33
N GLN A 102 2.72 -10.11 4.93
CA GLN A 102 4.07 -10.60 5.23
C GLN A 102 4.34 -10.60 6.73
N LEU A 103 3.90 -9.58 7.47
CA LEU A 103 4.06 -9.51 8.91
C LEU A 103 3.37 -10.69 9.61
N ASP A 104 2.16 -11.06 9.18
CA ASP A 104 1.43 -12.21 9.75
C ASP A 104 2.08 -13.56 9.40
N ALA A 105 2.59 -13.70 8.17
CA ALA A 105 3.34 -14.89 7.76
C ALA A 105 4.63 -15.05 8.58
N LEU A 106 5.38 -13.96 8.79
CA LEU A 106 6.62 -13.97 9.57
C LEU A 106 6.37 -14.27 11.06
N ARG A 107 5.29 -13.75 11.65
CA ARG A 107 4.88 -14.10 13.03
C ARG A 107 4.61 -15.60 13.17
N THR A 108 3.93 -16.18 12.17
CA THR A 108 3.62 -17.61 12.13
C THR A 108 4.90 -18.45 12.00
N LEU A 109 5.79 -18.07 11.07
CA LEU A 109 7.08 -18.74 10.87
C LEU A 109 7.96 -18.66 12.12
N LEU A 110 8.05 -17.49 12.77
CA LEU A 110 8.81 -17.33 14.01
C LEU A 110 8.29 -18.23 15.12
N SER A 111 6.96 -18.38 15.23
CA SER A 111 6.34 -19.28 16.21
C SER A 111 6.72 -20.74 15.94
N TYR A 112 6.62 -21.17 14.67
CA TYR A 112 7.02 -22.51 14.24
C TYR A 112 8.49 -22.81 14.56
N GLU A 113 9.42 -21.91 14.20
CA GLU A 113 10.85 -22.13 14.42
C GLU A 113 11.21 -22.13 15.92
N LYS A 114 10.55 -21.29 16.73
CA LYS A 114 10.70 -21.32 18.19
C LYS A 114 10.29 -22.66 18.78
N GLU A 115 9.19 -23.22 18.30
CA GLU A 115 8.69 -24.52 18.75
C GLU A 115 9.59 -25.67 18.29
N ALA A 116 10.04 -25.65 17.03
CA ALA A 116 11.00 -26.63 16.50
C ALA A 116 12.31 -26.66 17.32
N MET A 117 12.86 -25.49 17.67
CA MET A 117 14.03 -25.40 18.54
C MET A 117 13.78 -25.95 19.95
N ARG A 118 12.56 -25.77 20.48
CA ARG A 118 12.17 -26.31 21.80
C ARG A 118 12.15 -27.83 21.77
N LEU A 119 11.52 -28.42 20.75
CA LEU A 119 11.42 -29.87 20.56
C LEU A 119 12.80 -30.52 20.37
N ASN A 120 13.65 -29.93 19.54
CA ASN A 120 15.03 -30.40 19.33
C ASN A 120 15.87 -30.38 20.62
N LYS A 121 15.64 -29.40 21.51
CA LYS A 121 16.32 -29.36 22.82
C LYS A 121 15.81 -30.42 23.80
N THR A 122 14.56 -30.86 23.66
CA THR A 122 13.96 -31.89 24.51
C THR A 122 14.23 -33.33 24.06
N GLY A 123 14.88 -33.54 22.91
CA GLY A 123 15.45 -34.84 22.53
C GLY A 123 14.45 -35.93 22.16
N TYR A 124 13.33 -35.56 21.54
CA TYR A 124 12.43 -36.51 20.86
C TYR A 124 12.81 -36.68 19.39
#